data_AF-A0A2P5ACG3-F1
#
_entry.id   AF-A0A2P5ACG3-F1
#
_cell.length_a   1.000
_cell.length_b   1.000
_cell.length_c   1.000
_cell.angle_alpha   90.00
_cell.angle_beta   90.00
_cell.angle_gamma   90.00
#
_symmetry.space_group_name_H-M   'P 1'
#
loop_
_entity.id
_entity.type
_entity.pdbx_description
1 polymer ?
#
loop_
_entity_poly.entity_id
_entity_poly.type
_entity_poly.pdbx_seq_one_letter_code
_entity_poly.pdbx_strand_id
1 'polypeptide(L)'
;MKAQRSRLSITGAPPLHTAKLSRLTISNRIFAAVYASLVLTLLYHHAETLASLLFQYNSTTTKISSLFISTALLISDVVLAFMWATSQSFRMRPLYRKEFPEKYLNNYKDKKYSEGFPAIDVFVCTADPYKEPPMNVVNTALSIMAFDYPEEKVSVYVSDDGGSALTLFAFMEAAKFAVHWLPFCRKNDVVERSPETYFSANHSLSPETQRIKVIE
;
A
#
# COMPACT_ATOMS: atom_id res chain seq x y z
N MET A 1 15.31 7.21 -14.72
CA MET A 1 14.51 6.71 -15.87
C MET A 1 15.30 6.56 -17.17
N LYS A 2 16.07 7.55 -17.67
CA LYS A 2 16.90 7.36 -18.88
C LYS A 2 18.01 6.31 -18.69
N ALA A 3 18.65 6.27 -17.52
CA ALA A 3 19.70 5.29 -17.19
C ALA A 3 19.22 3.82 -17.08
N GLN A 4 17.92 3.62 -16.81
CA GLN A 4 17.32 2.27 -16.73
C GLN A 4 16.85 1.79 -18.11
N ARG A 5 16.45 2.73 -18.98
CA ARG A 5 16.21 2.49 -20.41
C ARG A 5 17.49 2.08 -21.15
N SER A 6 18.65 2.65 -20.80
CA SER A 6 19.92 2.35 -21.48
C SER A 6 20.52 1.00 -21.08
N ARG A 7 20.21 0.45 -19.89
CA ARG A 7 20.65 -0.91 -19.52
C ARG A 7 19.84 -2.01 -20.21
N LEU A 8 18.54 -1.79 -20.46
CA LEU A 8 17.68 -2.78 -21.11
C LEU A 8 17.89 -2.88 -22.63
N SER A 9 18.43 -1.86 -23.29
CA SER A 9 18.68 -1.93 -24.74
C SER A 9 19.89 -2.79 -25.11
N ILE A 10 20.68 -3.25 -24.12
CA ILE A 10 21.90 -4.04 -24.35
C ILE A 10 21.58 -5.54 -24.43
N THR A 11 20.44 -6.01 -23.92
CA THR A 11 20.16 -7.45 -23.74
C THR A 11 19.08 -8.02 -24.67
N GLY A 12 18.41 -7.21 -25.50
CA GLY A 12 17.36 -7.68 -26.45
C GLY A 12 16.10 -8.30 -25.81
N ALA A 13 16.07 -8.48 -24.49
CA ALA A 13 14.98 -9.10 -23.76
C ALA A 13 13.80 -8.12 -23.56
N PRO A 14 12.54 -8.60 -23.65
CA PRO A 14 11.38 -7.74 -23.41
C PRO A 14 11.35 -7.24 -21.96
N PRO A 15 10.85 -6.01 -21.71
CA PRO A 15 10.82 -5.44 -20.37
C PRO A 15 9.85 -6.22 -19.45
N LEU A 16 10.32 -6.53 -18.24
CA LEU A 16 9.54 -7.20 -17.18
C LEU A 16 8.52 -6.28 -16.50
N HIS A 17 8.71 -4.97 -16.59
CA HIS A 17 7.77 -3.96 -16.12
C HIS A 17 7.83 -2.71 -17.00
N THR A 18 6.76 -1.93 -16.97
CA THR A 18 6.71 -0.61 -17.60
C THR A 18 6.27 0.45 -16.59
N ALA A 19 6.81 1.66 -16.72
CA ALA A 19 6.38 2.83 -15.97
C ALA A 19 5.89 3.89 -16.95
N LYS A 20 4.61 4.24 -16.88
CA LYS A 20 3.97 5.24 -17.74
C LYS A 20 3.53 6.43 -16.90
N LEU A 21 3.78 7.63 -17.42
CA LEU A 21 3.29 8.86 -16.80
C LEU A 21 1.78 8.95 -16.99
N SER A 22 1.06 9.33 -15.94
CA SER A 22 -0.38 9.60 -16.03
C SER A 22 -0.65 10.75 -16.99
N ARG A 23 -1.72 10.63 -17.80
CA ARG A 23 -2.25 11.74 -18.60
C ARG A 23 -2.71 12.90 -17.73
N LEU A 24 -3.14 12.61 -16.50
CA LEU A 24 -3.56 13.60 -15.51
C LEU A 24 -2.42 14.52 -15.06
N THR A 25 -1.16 14.23 -15.40
CA THR A 25 -0.03 15.09 -15.04
C THR A 25 -0.20 16.52 -15.55
N ILE A 26 -0.73 16.69 -16.76
CA ILE A 26 -0.95 18.02 -17.35
C ILE A 26 -2.06 18.73 -16.57
N SER A 27 -3.21 18.07 -16.40
CA SER A 27 -4.34 18.60 -15.64
C SER A 27 -3.96 18.97 -14.20
N ASN A 28 -3.19 18.12 -13.52
CA ASN A 28 -2.73 18.37 -12.16
C ASN A 28 -1.79 19.56 -12.07
N ARG A 29 -0.92 19.78 -13.06
CA ARG A 29 -0.02 20.94 -13.12
C ARG A 29 -0.78 22.24 -13.36
N ILE A 30 -1.76 22.20 -14.27
CA ILE A 30 -2.65 23.35 -14.52
C ILE A 30 -3.43 23.68 -13.24
N PHE A 31 -4.03 22.68 -12.60
CA PHE A 31 -4.71 22.86 -11.31
C PHE A 31 -3.77 23.43 -10.24
N ALA A 32 -2.53 22.91 -10.14
CA ALA A 32 -1.54 23.42 -9.20
C ALA A 32 -1.24 24.90 -9.44
N ALA A 33 -1.03 25.29 -10.69
CA ALA A 33 -0.71 26.66 -11.06
C ALA A 33 -1.88 27.60 -10.75
N VAL A 34 -3.10 27.23 -11.14
CA VAL A 34 -4.31 28.02 -10.85
C VAL A 34 -4.51 28.18 -9.35
N TYR A 35 -4.43 27.08 -8.60
CA TYR A 35 -4.63 27.12 -7.15
C TYR A 35 -3.52 27.89 -6.42
N ALA A 36 -2.26 27.73 -6.83
CA ALA A 36 -1.15 28.51 -6.29
C ALA A 36 -1.35 30.01 -6.51
N SER A 37 -1.80 30.41 -7.70
CA SER A 37 -2.12 31.81 -7.99
C SER A 37 -3.26 32.34 -7.10
N LEU A 38 -4.30 31.54 -6.86
CA LEU A 38 -5.40 31.93 -5.96
C LEU A 38 -4.91 32.11 -4.52
N VAL A 39 -4.10 31.18 -4.02
CA VAL A 39 -3.50 31.26 -2.68
C VAL A 39 -2.59 32.49 -2.57
N LEU A 40 -1.77 32.78 -3.59
CA LEU A 40 -0.89 33.94 -3.57
C LEU A 40 -1.67 35.26 -3.55
N THR A 41 -2.74 35.37 -4.34
CA THR A 41 -3.64 36.54 -4.32
C THR A 41 -4.33 36.69 -2.96
N LEU A 42 -4.78 35.59 -2.36
CA LEU A 42 -5.38 35.60 -1.01
C LEU A 42 -4.39 36.11 0.03
N LEU A 43 -3.18 35.56 0.05
CA LEU A 43 -2.12 35.98 0.99
C LEU A 43 -1.72 37.45 0.78
N TYR A 44 -1.68 37.91 -0.48
CA TYR A 44 -1.44 39.31 -0.80
C TYR A 44 -2.54 40.22 -0.24
N HIS A 45 -3.81 39.84 -0.42
CA HIS A 45 -4.95 40.59 0.12
C HIS A 45 -4.93 40.66 1.66
N HIS A 46 -4.55 39.57 2.34
CA HIS A 46 -4.35 39.58 3.80
C HIS A 46 -3.20 40.49 4.22
N ALA A 47 -2.10 40.53 3.46
CA ALA A 47 -0.98 41.42 3.73
C ALA A 47 -1.37 42.91 3.56
N GLU A 48 -2.11 43.26 2.51
CA GLU A 48 -2.63 44.62 2.32
C GLU A 48 -3.62 45.03 3.40
N THR A 49 -4.52 44.13 3.80
CA THR A 49 -5.48 44.37 4.88
C THR A 49 -4.78 44.57 6.22
N LEU A 50 -3.73 43.81 6.49
CA LEU A 50 -2.92 43.98 7.69
C LEU A 50 -2.11 45.29 7.66
N ALA A 51 -1.55 45.65 6.50
CA ALA A 51 -0.86 46.92 6.32
C ALA A 51 -1.80 48.12 6.52
N SER A 52 -3.01 48.09 5.95
CA SER A 52 -3.99 49.17 6.12
C SER A 52 -4.44 49.31 7.57
N LEU A 53 -4.67 48.21 8.28
CA LEU A 53 -4.98 48.19 9.71
C LEU A 53 -3.83 48.73 10.57
N LEU A 54 -2.57 48.51 10.18
CA LEU A 54 -1.40 49.07 10.87
C LEU A 54 -1.31 50.60 10.68
N PHE A 55 -1.54 51.09 9.46
CA PHE A 55 -1.44 52.52 9.10
C PHE A 55 -2.67 53.38 9.47
N GLN A 56 -3.79 52.78 9.89
CA GLN A 56 -5.00 53.53 10.25
C GLN A 56 -4.89 54.25 11.62
N TYR A 57 -5.24 55.55 11.65
CA TYR A 57 -4.94 56.50 12.75
C TYR A 57 -6.03 56.69 13.83
N ASN A 58 -7.28 56.19 13.70
CA ASN A 58 -8.34 56.49 14.68
C ASN A 58 -9.08 55.23 15.21
N SER A 59 -9.32 55.20 16.54
CA SER A 59 -9.98 54.19 17.41
C SER A 59 -9.15 53.00 17.89
N THR A 60 -8.91 52.94 19.21
CA THR A 60 -7.93 52.06 19.90
C THR A 60 -8.44 50.66 20.25
N THR A 61 -9.70 50.49 20.67
CA THR A 61 -10.20 49.17 21.15
C THR A 61 -10.59 48.21 20.02
N THR A 62 -11.22 48.72 18.96
CA THR A 62 -11.61 47.92 17.77
C THR A 62 -10.41 47.56 16.88
N LYS A 63 -9.32 48.32 16.98
CA LYS A 63 -8.06 48.07 16.23
C LYS A 63 -7.33 46.82 16.71
N ILE A 64 -7.26 46.61 18.02
CA ILE A 64 -6.54 45.47 18.61
C ILE A 64 -7.22 44.16 18.24
N SER A 65 -8.54 44.06 18.41
CA SER A 65 -9.30 42.86 18.04
C SER A 65 -9.23 42.56 16.55
N SER A 66 -9.37 43.58 15.69
CA SER A 66 -9.24 43.41 14.23
C SER A 66 -7.84 42.93 13.84
N LEU A 67 -6.78 43.45 14.47
CA LEU A 67 -5.41 43.04 14.19
C LEU A 67 -5.14 41.59 14.63
N PHE A 68 -5.67 41.19 15.79
CA PHE A 68 -5.59 39.79 16.25
C PHE A 68 -6.33 38.83 15.30
N ILE A 69 -7.52 39.20 14.84
CA ILE A 69 -8.29 38.37 13.90
C ILE A 69 -7.56 38.28 12.55
N SER A 70 -7.11 39.40 11.98
CA SER A 70 -6.42 39.40 10.69
C SER A 70 -5.08 38.66 10.72
N THR A 71 -4.31 38.77 11.81
CA THR A 71 -3.07 38.00 12.01
C THR A 71 -3.34 36.51 12.15
N ALA A 72 -4.35 36.12 12.94
CA ALA A 72 -4.74 34.72 13.10
C ALA A 72 -5.20 34.09 11.77
N LEU A 73 -5.99 34.81 10.97
CA LEU A 73 -6.40 34.35 9.63
C LEU A 73 -5.20 34.20 8.69
N LEU A 74 -4.29 35.18 8.65
CA LEU A 74 -3.07 35.09 7.84
C LEU A 74 -2.21 33.88 8.24
N ILE A 75 -2.02 33.64 9.53
CA ILE A 75 -1.27 32.48 10.03
C ILE A 75 -1.96 31.17 9.62
N SER A 76 -3.28 31.08 9.77
CA SER A 76 -4.06 29.92 9.35
C SER A 76 -3.89 29.64 7.85
N ASP A 77 -4.01 30.65 7.00
CA ASP A 77 -3.90 30.50 5.56
C ASP A 77 -2.48 30.15 5.10
N VAL A 78 -1.44 30.67 5.78
CA VAL A 78 -0.05 30.26 5.52
C VAL A 78 0.16 28.78 5.85
N VAL A 79 -0.37 28.30 6.98
CA VAL A 79 -0.28 26.89 7.37
C VAL A 79 -1.05 26.01 6.40
N LEU A 80 -2.26 26.40 6.00
CA LEU A 80 -3.06 25.70 4.99
C LEU A 80 -2.36 25.66 3.62
N ALA A 81 -1.79 26.78 3.18
CA ALA A 81 -1.02 26.88 1.94
C ALA A 81 0.20 25.94 1.96
N PHE A 82 0.90 25.86 3.10
CA PHE A 82 2.03 24.95 3.28
C PHE A 82 1.61 23.47 3.23
N MET A 83 0.54 23.09 3.94
CA MET A 83 -0.03 21.73 3.88
C MET A 83 -0.49 21.38 2.46
N TRP A 84 -1.09 22.34 1.75
CA TRP A 84 -1.47 22.15 0.37
C TRP A 84 -0.26 21.97 -0.55
N ALA A 85 0.78 22.81 -0.44
CA ALA A 85 1.97 22.71 -1.29
C ALA A 85 2.71 21.37 -1.12
N THR A 86 2.84 20.90 0.13
CA THR A 86 3.46 19.61 0.45
C THR A 86 2.64 18.44 -0.10
N SER A 87 1.32 18.45 0.05
CA SER A 87 0.45 17.40 -0.50
C SER A 87 0.35 17.44 -2.04
N GLN A 88 0.33 18.62 -2.64
CA GLN A 88 0.27 18.80 -4.09
C GLN A 88 1.53 18.28 -4.80
N SER A 89 2.69 18.32 -4.12
CA SER A 89 3.95 17.79 -4.66
C SER A 89 3.85 16.33 -5.12
N PHE A 90 3.09 15.49 -4.40
CA PHE A 90 2.83 14.09 -4.79
C PHE A 90 1.96 13.95 -6.03
N ARG A 91 1.13 14.95 -6.35
CA ARG A 91 0.18 14.96 -7.47
C ARG A 91 0.78 15.52 -8.76
N MET A 92 1.96 16.14 -8.70
CA MET A 92 2.62 16.81 -9.84
C MET A 92 3.14 15.86 -10.92
N ARG A 93 3.36 14.57 -10.60
CA ARG A 93 3.86 13.57 -11.54
C ARG A 93 3.44 12.13 -11.20
N PRO A 94 2.14 11.79 -11.31
CA PRO A 94 1.69 10.43 -11.00
C PRO A 94 2.25 9.43 -12.02
N LEU A 95 2.81 8.32 -11.53
CA LEU A 95 3.41 7.25 -12.32
C LEU A 95 2.63 5.95 -12.13
N TYR A 96 2.18 5.36 -13.23
CA TYR A 96 1.57 4.02 -13.23
C TYR A 96 2.61 2.99 -13.62
N ARG A 97 2.73 1.93 -12.81
CA ARG A 97 3.57 0.77 -13.11
C ARG A 97 2.67 -0.38 -13.56
N LYS A 98 3.14 -1.14 -14.55
CA LYS A 98 2.53 -2.39 -14.99
C LYS A 98 3.60 -3.45 -15.12
N GLU A 99 3.40 -4.55 -14.41
CA GLU A 99 4.22 -5.76 -14.38
C GLU A 99 3.78 -6.79 -15.43
N PHE A 100 4.71 -7.67 -15.80
CA PHE A 100 4.51 -8.76 -16.77
C PHE A 100 5.11 -10.07 -16.23
N PRO A 101 4.53 -10.65 -15.17
CA PRO A 101 5.06 -11.87 -14.53
C PRO A 101 5.17 -13.04 -15.52
N GLU A 102 4.28 -13.14 -16.49
CA GLU A 102 4.28 -14.19 -17.52
C GLU A 102 5.56 -14.18 -18.36
N LYS A 103 6.14 -13.00 -18.61
CA LYS A 103 7.41 -12.87 -19.35
C LYS A 103 8.59 -13.31 -18.51
N TYR A 104 8.53 -13.07 -17.20
CA TYR A 104 9.53 -13.55 -16.26
C TYR A 104 9.52 -15.08 -16.21
N LEU A 105 8.33 -15.67 -16.01
CA LEU A 105 8.12 -17.12 -15.97
C LEU A 105 8.59 -17.80 -17.27
N ASN A 106 8.29 -17.22 -18.44
CA ASN A 106 8.74 -17.75 -19.72
C ASN A 106 10.27 -17.81 -19.87
N ASN A 107 11.02 -16.87 -19.28
CA ASN A 107 12.49 -16.87 -19.32
C ASN A 107 13.13 -18.00 -18.49
N TYR A 108 12.35 -18.63 -17.60
CA TYR A 108 12.80 -19.70 -16.72
C TYR A 108 12.14 -21.06 -17.02
N LYS A 109 11.35 -21.18 -18.09
CA LYS A 109 10.77 -22.46 -18.53
C LYS A 109 11.81 -23.53 -18.84
N ASP A 110 12.99 -23.13 -19.32
CA ASP A 110 14.09 -24.03 -19.70
C ASP A 110 15.11 -24.27 -18.57
N LYS A 111 14.93 -23.62 -17.41
CA LYS A 111 15.76 -23.79 -16.20
C LYS A 111 14.94 -24.45 -15.11
N LYS A 112 15.59 -25.00 -14.08
CA LYS A 112 14.87 -25.45 -12.89
C LYS A 112 14.12 -24.25 -12.30
N TYR A 113 12.79 -24.33 -12.26
CA TYR A 113 11.88 -23.24 -11.83
C TYR A 113 12.37 -22.57 -10.53
N SER A 114 12.96 -23.34 -9.60
CA SER A 114 13.55 -22.91 -8.33
C SER A 114 14.77 -21.98 -8.39
N GLU A 115 15.60 -22.09 -9.44
CA GLU A 115 16.93 -21.43 -9.47
C GLU A 115 16.86 -19.96 -9.88
N GLY A 116 15.77 -19.56 -10.52
CA GLY A 116 15.56 -18.19 -11.00
C GLY A 116 14.96 -17.23 -9.98
N PHE A 117 14.53 -17.74 -8.81
CA PHE A 117 13.79 -16.95 -7.83
C PHE A 117 14.63 -16.67 -6.57
N PRO A 118 14.64 -15.42 -6.07
CA PRO A 118 15.26 -15.11 -4.79
C PRO A 118 14.54 -15.81 -3.63
N ALA A 119 15.23 -16.06 -2.52
CA ALA A 119 14.54 -16.44 -1.30
C ALA A 119 13.76 -15.24 -0.74
N ILE A 120 12.59 -15.48 -0.17
CA ILE A 120 11.68 -14.50 0.42
C ILE A 120 11.36 -14.95 1.85
N ASP A 121 11.63 -14.05 2.79
CA ASP A 121 11.22 -14.19 4.18
C ASP A 121 10.00 -13.28 4.43
N VAL A 122 8.91 -13.85 4.95
CA VAL A 122 7.70 -13.10 5.29
C VAL A 122 7.51 -13.13 6.79
N PHE A 123 7.42 -11.95 7.39
CA PHE A 123 7.20 -11.77 8.82
C PHE A 123 5.73 -11.44 9.07
N VAL A 124 5.08 -12.24 9.92
CA VAL A 124 3.73 -12.01 10.43
C VAL A 124 3.86 -11.67 11.91
N CYS A 125 3.57 -10.42 12.27
CA CYS A 125 3.61 -9.96 13.65
C CYS A 125 2.20 -9.87 14.22
N THR A 126 2.03 -10.36 15.44
CA THR A 126 0.80 -10.21 16.22
C THR A 126 1.13 -9.78 17.64
N ALA A 127 0.25 -9.01 18.27
CA ALA A 127 0.52 -8.42 19.59
C ALA A 127 -0.50 -8.80 20.67
N ASP A 128 -1.75 -9.07 20.31
CA ASP A 128 -2.82 -9.34 21.28
C ASP A 128 -3.86 -10.29 20.69
N PRO A 129 -4.02 -11.51 21.23
CA PRO A 129 -4.93 -12.52 20.68
C PRO A 129 -6.41 -12.13 20.76
N TYR A 130 -6.78 -11.12 21.55
CA TYR A 130 -8.16 -10.64 21.63
C TYR A 130 -8.47 -9.57 20.59
N LYS A 131 -7.48 -8.76 20.21
CA LYS A 131 -7.62 -7.75 19.15
C LYS A 131 -7.29 -8.30 17.77
N GLU A 132 -6.37 -9.26 17.72
CA GLU A 132 -5.92 -9.97 16.53
C GLU A 132 -6.14 -11.47 16.77
N PRO A 133 -7.37 -11.98 16.57
CA PRO A 133 -7.70 -13.36 16.83
C PRO A 133 -6.71 -14.33 16.17
N PRO A 134 -6.19 -15.34 16.89
CA PRO A 134 -5.18 -16.26 16.35
C PRO A 134 -5.56 -16.93 15.04
N MET A 135 -6.87 -17.16 14.81
CA MET A 135 -7.36 -17.72 13.56
C MET A 135 -7.08 -16.82 12.35
N ASN A 136 -7.19 -15.50 12.50
CA ASN A 136 -6.88 -14.55 11.43
C ASN A 136 -5.38 -14.58 11.09
N VAL A 137 -4.53 -14.72 12.11
CA VAL A 137 -3.07 -14.82 11.95
C VAL A 137 -2.70 -16.14 11.26
N VAL A 138 -3.34 -17.25 11.65
CA VAL A 138 -3.21 -18.56 11.00
C VAL A 138 -3.64 -18.50 9.53
N ASN A 139 -4.82 -17.93 9.23
CA ASN A 139 -5.31 -17.77 7.86
C ASN A 139 -4.34 -16.99 6.98
N THR A 140 -3.77 -15.91 7.53
CA THR A 140 -2.73 -15.12 6.87
C THR A 140 -1.49 -15.96 6.58
N ALA A 141 -0.98 -16.69 7.58
CA ALA A 141 0.22 -17.52 7.42
C ALA A 141 0.02 -18.67 6.42
N LEU A 142 -1.13 -19.36 6.47
CA LEU A 142 -1.50 -20.41 5.51
C LEU A 142 -1.65 -19.86 4.09
N SER A 143 -2.24 -18.67 3.94
CA SER A 143 -2.34 -18.01 2.64
C SER A 143 -0.97 -17.69 2.04
N ILE A 144 0.00 -17.26 2.87
CA ILE A 144 1.38 -16.97 2.44
C ILE A 144 2.11 -18.27 2.05
N MET A 145 1.99 -19.30 2.88
CA MET A 145 2.61 -20.60 2.60
C MET A 145 2.07 -21.26 1.33
N ALA A 146 0.86 -20.89 0.89
CA ALA A 146 0.23 -21.38 -0.33
C ALA A 146 0.56 -20.55 -1.59
N PHE A 147 1.45 -19.55 -1.50
CA PHE A 147 1.85 -18.74 -2.65
C PHE A 147 2.34 -19.59 -3.84
N ASP A 148 2.08 -19.10 -5.06
CA ASP A 148 2.65 -19.68 -6.27
C ASP A 148 4.13 -19.27 -6.41
N TYR A 149 4.97 -19.89 -5.58
CA TYR A 149 6.39 -19.66 -5.48
C TYR A 149 7.11 -20.97 -5.12
N PRO A 150 8.41 -21.14 -5.48
CA PRO A 150 9.15 -22.33 -5.04
C PRO A 150 9.14 -22.48 -3.51
N GLU A 151 8.75 -23.66 -3.03
CA GLU A 151 8.53 -23.95 -1.61
C GLU A 151 9.80 -23.75 -0.78
N GLU A 152 10.95 -24.14 -1.33
CA GLU A 152 12.26 -23.98 -0.72
C GLU A 152 12.78 -22.54 -0.71
N LYS A 153 12.01 -21.59 -1.26
CA LYS A 153 12.35 -20.17 -1.33
C LYS A 153 11.44 -19.28 -0.50
N VAL A 154 10.35 -19.80 0.08
CA VAL A 154 9.47 -19.02 0.97
C VAL A 154 9.67 -19.49 2.40
N SER A 155 10.03 -18.58 3.29
CA SER A 155 10.04 -18.83 4.74
C SER A 155 9.08 -17.87 5.42
N VAL A 156 8.23 -18.40 6.31
CA VAL A 156 7.25 -17.61 7.06
C VAL A 156 7.63 -17.63 8.54
N TYR A 157 7.80 -16.43 9.11
CA TYR A 157 8.15 -16.22 10.51
C TYR A 157 6.99 -15.55 11.22
N VAL A 158 6.57 -16.11 12.35
CA VAL A 158 5.51 -15.54 13.17
C VAL A 158 6.14 -14.99 14.44
N SER A 159 5.96 -13.69 14.69
CA SER A 159 6.36 -13.02 15.93
C SER A 159 5.11 -12.70 16.72
N ASP A 160 4.99 -13.24 17.93
CA ASP A 160 3.91 -12.94 18.85
C ASP A 160 4.44 -12.13 20.04
N ASP A 161 4.24 -10.81 19.98
CA ASP A 161 4.67 -9.88 21.02
C ASP A 161 3.82 -10.05 22.31
N GLY A 162 2.64 -10.63 22.19
CA GLY A 162 1.74 -10.95 23.31
C GLY A 162 2.11 -12.25 24.02
N GLY A 163 3.00 -13.08 23.45
CA GLY A 163 3.42 -14.37 24.01
C GLY A 163 2.24 -15.29 24.31
N SER A 164 1.20 -15.26 23.48
CA SER A 164 -0.08 -15.90 23.75
C SER A 164 -0.01 -17.41 23.53
N ALA A 165 -0.34 -18.18 24.57
CA ALA A 165 -0.50 -19.62 24.45
C ALA A 165 -1.60 -20.01 23.43
N LEU A 166 -2.62 -19.16 23.26
CA LEU A 166 -3.67 -19.40 22.28
C LEU A 166 -3.16 -19.26 20.84
N THR A 167 -2.27 -18.29 20.59
CA THR A 167 -1.61 -18.13 19.28
C THR A 167 -0.75 -19.34 18.99
N LEU A 168 0.07 -19.77 19.94
CA LEU A 168 0.89 -20.98 19.79
C LEU A 168 0.04 -22.21 19.49
N PHE A 169 -1.03 -22.43 20.26
CA PHE A 169 -1.95 -23.55 20.04
C PHE A 169 -2.59 -23.52 18.66
N ALA A 170 -3.10 -22.36 18.23
CA ALA A 170 -3.68 -22.19 16.91
C ALA A 170 -2.68 -22.54 15.80
N PHE A 171 -1.41 -22.12 15.93
CA PHE A 171 -0.37 -22.45 14.96
C PHE A 171 0.05 -23.93 14.98
N MET A 172 -0.02 -24.60 16.12
CA MET A 172 0.19 -26.05 16.19
C MET A 172 -0.88 -26.83 15.43
N GLU A 173 -2.16 -26.45 15.57
CA GLU A 173 -3.24 -27.07 14.80
C GLU A 173 -3.18 -26.67 13.32
N ALA A 174 -2.87 -25.40 13.02
CA ALA A 174 -2.66 -24.92 11.66
C ALA A 174 -1.56 -25.69 10.93
N ALA A 175 -0.47 -26.06 11.60
CA ALA A 175 0.60 -26.85 11.00
C ALA A 175 0.12 -28.24 10.57
N LYS A 176 -0.80 -28.87 11.31
CA LYS A 176 -1.43 -30.14 10.90
C LYS A 176 -2.35 -29.93 9.71
N PHE A 177 -3.17 -28.88 9.74
CA PHE A 177 -4.07 -28.54 8.65
C PHE A 177 -3.32 -28.17 7.36
N ALA A 178 -2.18 -27.50 7.46
CA ALA A 178 -1.34 -27.09 6.33
C ALA A 178 -0.94 -28.27 5.42
N VAL A 179 -0.73 -29.45 6.00
CA VAL A 179 -0.40 -30.69 5.26
C VAL A 179 -1.49 -31.05 4.25
N HIS A 180 -2.75 -30.68 4.53
CA HIS A 180 -3.89 -30.91 3.65
C HIS A 180 -4.19 -29.69 2.76
N TRP A 181 -4.12 -28.49 3.34
CA TRP A 181 -4.48 -27.25 2.65
C TRP A 181 -3.50 -26.88 1.53
N LEU A 182 -2.19 -26.89 1.81
CA LEU A 182 -1.20 -26.40 0.84
C LEU A 182 -1.15 -27.22 -0.46
N PRO A 183 -1.19 -28.58 -0.43
CA PRO A 183 -1.29 -29.36 -1.64
C PRO A 183 -2.62 -29.17 -2.38
N PHE A 184 -3.72 -29.00 -1.64
CA PHE A 184 -5.03 -28.73 -2.24
C PHE A 184 -5.04 -27.41 -3.01
N CYS A 185 -4.50 -26.33 -2.43
CA CYS A 185 -4.39 -25.04 -3.10
C CYS A 185 -3.63 -25.15 -4.42
N ARG A 186 -2.48 -25.83 -4.40
CA ARG A 186 -1.63 -26.01 -5.58
C ARG A 186 -2.29 -26.86 -6.65
N LYS A 187 -2.91 -27.99 -6.27
CA LYS A 187 -3.56 -28.91 -7.21
C LYS A 187 -4.78 -28.30 -7.90
N ASN A 188 -5.53 -27.46 -7.19
CA ASN A 188 -6.79 -26.89 -7.68
C ASN A 188 -6.65 -25.44 -8.17
N ASP A 189 -5.41 -24.93 -8.28
CA ASP A 189 -5.11 -23.54 -8.68
C ASP A 189 -5.97 -22.52 -7.91
N VAL A 190 -6.04 -22.71 -6.60
CA VAL A 190 -6.88 -21.88 -5.73
C VAL A 190 -6.35 -20.45 -5.73
N VAL A 191 -7.17 -19.52 -6.23
CA VAL A 191 -6.82 -18.09 -6.27
C VAL A 191 -6.85 -17.49 -4.87
N GLU A 192 -7.93 -17.72 -4.13
CA GLU A 192 -8.12 -17.24 -2.75
C GLU A 192 -7.54 -18.24 -1.75
N ARG A 193 -6.32 -17.98 -1.30
CA ARG A 193 -5.51 -18.97 -0.55
C ARG A 193 -5.69 -18.93 0.97
N SER A 194 -6.43 -17.96 1.48
CA SER A 194 -6.90 -17.95 2.86
C SER A 194 -8.03 -18.96 3.02
N PRO A 195 -7.91 -19.96 3.92
CA PRO A 195 -8.95 -20.97 4.15
C PRO A 195 -10.33 -20.33 4.42
N GLU A 196 -10.41 -19.43 5.41
CA GLU A 196 -11.66 -18.76 5.79
C GLU A 196 -12.30 -18.02 4.60
N THR A 197 -11.50 -17.29 3.83
CA THR A 197 -12.01 -16.53 2.68
C THR A 197 -12.49 -17.47 1.58
N TYR A 198 -11.74 -18.53 1.28
CA TYR A 198 -12.10 -19.55 0.30
C TYR A 198 -13.41 -20.27 0.66
N PHE A 199 -13.58 -20.68 1.92
CA PHE A 199 -14.77 -21.40 2.36
C PHE A 199 -15.99 -20.51 2.64
N SER A 200 -15.79 -19.21 2.83
CA SER A 200 -16.86 -18.20 2.92
C SER A 200 -17.42 -17.81 1.55
N ALA A 201 -16.60 -17.88 0.49
CA ALA A 201 -17.05 -17.68 -0.87
C ALA A 201 -17.92 -18.87 -1.30
N ASN A 202 -19.08 -18.60 -1.91
CA ASN A 202 -20.01 -19.61 -2.43
C ASN A 202 -19.46 -20.34 -3.67
N HIS A 203 -18.29 -20.97 -3.56
CA HIS A 203 -17.75 -21.85 -4.59
C HIS A 203 -18.56 -23.14 -4.64
N SER A 204 -18.84 -23.65 -5.85
CA SER A 204 -19.45 -24.96 -6.05
C SER A 204 -18.59 -26.03 -5.34
N LEU A 205 -19.10 -26.57 -4.24
CA LEU A 205 -18.35 -27.50 -3.40
C LEU A 205 -18.12 -28.82 -4.15
N SER A 206 -16.88 -29.05 -4.58
CA SER A 206 -16.45 -30.38 -4.97
C SER A 206 -16.42 -31.30 -3.73
N PRO A 207 -16.53 -32.63 -3.88
CA PRO A 207 -16.38 -33.57 -2.78
C PRO A 207 -15.02 -33.45 -2.06
N GLU A 208 -13.96 -33.07 -2.79
CA GLU A 208 -12.62 -32.82 -2.23
C GLU A 208 -12.61 -31.56 -1.36
N THR A 209 -13.28 -30.49 -1.81
CA THR A 209 -13.48 -29.25 -1.03
C THR A 209 -14.24 -29.50 0.27
N GLN A 210 -15.30 -30.33 0.23
CA GLN A 210 -16.07 -30.69 1.44
C GLN A 210 -15.23 -31.42 2.47
N ARG A 211 -14.36 -32.35 2.04
CA ARG A 211 -13.48 -33.09 2.95
C ARG A 211 -12.50 -32.17 3.68
N ILE A 212 -11.97 -31.17 2.98
CA ILE A 212 -11.01 -30.23 3.57
C ILE A 212 -11.70 -29.29 4.54
N LYS A 213 -12.91 -28.82 4.22
CA LYS A 213 -13.73 -27.99 5.11
C LYS A 213 -14.06 -28.68 6.45
N VAL A 214 -14.08 -30.00 6.50
CA VAL A 214 -14.33 -30.77 7.74
C VAL A 214 -13.07 -30.88 8.61
N ILE A 215 -11.89 -30.68 8.02
CA ILE A 215 -10.59 -30.76 8.71
C ILE A 215 -10.15 -29.38 9.23
N GLU A 216 -10.64 -28.31 8.61
CA GLU A 216 -10.54 -26.92 9.10
C GLU A 216 -11.23 -26.77 10.47
#